data_AF-A0AAW2VA81-F1
#
_entry.id   AF-A0AAW2VA81-F1
#
_cell.length_a   1.000
_cell.length_b   1.000
_cell.length_c   1.000
_cell.angle_alpha   90.00
_cell.angle_beta   90.00
_cell.angle_gamma   90.00
#
_symmetry.space_group_name_H-M   'P 1'
#
loop_
_entity.id
_entity.type
_entity.pdbx_description
1 polymer ?
#
loop_
_entity_poly.entity_id
_entity_poly.type
_entity_poly.pdbx_seq_one_letter_code
_entity_poly.pdbx_strand_id
1 'polypeptide(L)'
;MKENELYQVSSLLEEVRLSHQQFPSLFFSKCLVGSGGERQPSETEVRTAVWEACGDSGAFQLLVDLLNMKLMELEEDSGTEESDAELLKKADNRGTPENERSFTNGSLHSLSMSRNKWGSIVYRQGQKELTRRFIKEAEQALQLALSEGN
;
A
#
# COMPACT_ATOMS: atom_id res chain seq x y z
N MET A 1 27.54 -10.44 12.03
CA MET A 1 26.65 -9.30 12.39
C MET A 1 25.38 -9.24 11.55
N LYS A 2 25.40 -9.56 10.24
CA LYS A 2 24.22 -9.52 9.35
C LYS A 2 23.15 -10.61 9.59
N GLU A 3 23.52 -11.75 10.17
CA GLU A 3 22.57 -12.85 10.41
C GLU A 3 21.55 -12.52 11.50
N ASN A 4 21.95 -11.73 12.50
CA ASN A 4 21.06 -11.35 13.61
C ASN A 4 19.90 -10.45 13.15
N GLU A 5 20.15 -9.58 12.16
CA GLU A 5 19.13 -8.70 11.59
C GLU A 5 18.12 -9.46 10.73
N LEU A 6 18.58 -10.49 9.99
CA LEU A 6 17.71 -11.36 9.21
C LEU A 6 16.77 -12.19 10.12
N TYR A 7 17.27 -12.68 11.25
CA TYR A 7 16.43 -13.36 12.25
C TYR A 7 15.40 -12.41 12.89
N GLN A 8 15.80 -11.17 13.20
CA GLN A 8 14.88 -10.16 13.73
C GLN A 8 13.76 -9.81 12.74
N VAL A 9 14.11 -9.60 11.46
CA VAL A 9 13.14 -9.29 10.41
C VAL A 9 12.21 -10.49 10.15
N SER A 10 12.74 -11.72 10.17
CA SER A 10 11.92 -12.93 10.00
C SER A 10 10.97 -13.14 11.20
N SER A 11 11.41 -12.82 12.41
CA SER A 11 10.57 -12.89 13.62
C SER A 11 9.45 -11.86 13.57
N LEU A 12 9.73 -10.63 13.16
CA LEU A 12 8.73 -9.56 13.05
C LEU A 12 7.70 -9.86 11.94
N LEU A 13 8.14 -10.44 10.81
CA LEU A 13 7.23 -10.84 9.74
C LEU A 13 6.30 -11.99 10.17
N GLU A 14 6.80 -12.93 10.97
CA GLU A 14 5.98 -14.01 11.52
C GLU A 14 5.00 -13.49 12.58
N GLU A 15 5.40 -12.51 13.39
CA GLU A 15 4.52 -11.86 14.37
C GLU A 15 3.41 -11.05 13.69
N VAL A 16 3.71 -10.34 12.60
CA VAL A 16 2.71 -9.65 11.76
C VAL A 16 1.77 -10.64 11.08
N ARG A 17 2.29 -11.78 10.61
CA ARG A 17 1.48 -12.86 10.01
C ARG A 17 0.54 -13.49 11.04
N LEU A 18 1.02 -13.77 12.25
CA LEU A 18 0.23 -14.37 13.33
C LEU A 18 -0.83 -13.42 13.86
N SER A 19 -0.52 -12.13 13.99
CA SER A 19 -1.51 -11.11 14.37
C SER A 19 -2.61 -10.99 13.31
N HIS A 20 -2.29 -10.92 12.01
CA HIS A 20 -3.31 -10.95 10.95
C HIS A 20 -4.18 -12.21 10.91
N GLN A 21 -3.68 -13.35 11.38
CA GLN A 21 -4.46 -14.60 11.42
C GLN A 21 -5.35 -14.71 12.68
N GLN A 22 -4.99 -14.02 13.77
CA GLN A 22 -5.70 -14.06 15.05
C GLN A 22 -6.74 -12.95 15.24
N PHE A 23 -6.59 -11.82 14.52
CA PHE A 23 -7.61 -10.76 14.48
C PHE A 23 -8.98 -11.23 13.98
N PRO A 24 -9.12 -12.03 12.89
CA PRO A 24 -10.44 -12.47 12.47
C PRO A 24 -11.08 -13.47 13.44
N SER A 25 -10.31 -14.33 14.14
CA SER A 25 -10.90 -15.36 15.00
C SER A 25 -11.41 -14.83 16.35
N LEU A 26 -10.71 -13.87 16.97
CA LEU A 26 -11.12 -13.29 18.26
C LEU A 26 -12.28 -12.31 18.11
N PHE A 27 -12.32 -11.55 17.01
CA PHE A 27 -13.46 -10.67 16.71
C PHE A 27 -14.72 -11.48 16.41
N PHE A 28 -14.60 -12.54 15.60
CA PHE A 28 -15.70 -13.46 15.27
C PHE A 28 -16.26 -14.16 16.52
N SER A 29 -15.41 -14.55 17.47
CA SER A 29 -15.87 -15.19 18.71
C SER A 29 -16.61 -14.23 19.65
N LYS A 30 -16.31 -12.93 19.66
CA LYS A 30 -17.00 -11.97 20.53
C LYS A 30 -18.37 -11.57 19.97
N CYS A 31 -18.53 -11.52 18.65
CA CYS A 31 -19.83 -11.35 17.99
C CYS A 31 -20.80 -12.52 18.26
N LEU A 32 -20.28 -13.74 18.51
CA LEU A 32 -21.08 -14.95 18.77
C LEU A 32 -21.59 -15.09 20.22
N VAL A 33 -21.17 -14.24 21.17
CA VAL A 33 -21.61 -14.32 22.59
C VAL A 33 -22.92 -13.53 22.78
N GLY A 34 -23.93 -13.94 22.02
CA GLY A 34 -25.34 -13.58 22.20
C GLY A 34 -26.17 -14.85 22.12
N SER A 35 -25.90 -15.81 22.99
CA SER A 35 -26.44 -17.18 22.93
C SER A 35 -27.95 -17.24 23.28
N GLY A 36 -28.81 -17.04 22.29
CA GLY A 36 -30.13 -17.65 22.21
C GLY A 36 -30.10 -18.65 21.05
N GLY A 37 -30.42 -19.92 21.30
CA GLY A 37 -30.13 -21.03 20.37
C GLY A 37 -30.67 -20.81 18.95
N GLU A 38 -29.77 -20.55 18.00
CA GLU A 38 -30.13 -20.28 16.62
C GLU A 38 -29.22 -21.04 15.66
N ARG A 39 -29.84 -21.47 14.57
CA ARG A 39 -29.29 -22.15 13.40
C ARG A 39 -27.92 -21.60 12.99
N GLN A 40 -27.03 -22.48 12.52
CA GLN A 40 -25.74 -22.07 11.96
C GLN A 40 -25.98 -21.05 10.83
N PRO A 41 -25.40 -19.83 10.88
CA PRO A 41 -25.67 -18.78 9.90
C PRO A 41 -25.15 -19.19 8.52
N SER A 42 -25.91 -18.87 7.49
CA SER A 42 -25.52 -19.08 6.09
C SER A 42 -24.36 -18.17 5.70
N GLU A 43 -23.59 -18.56 4.68
CA GLU A 43 -22.46 -17.77 4.18
C GLU A 43 -22.87 -16.33 3.81
N THR A 44 -24.08 -16.17 3.27
CA THR A 44 -24.64 -14.86 2.93
C THR A 44 -24.89 -14.01 4.18
N GLU A 45 -25.53 -14.57 5.21
CA GLU A 45 -25.78 -13.88 6.48
C GLU A 45 -24.47 -13.50 7.18
N VAL A 46 -23.45 -14.36 7.11
CA VAL A 46 -22.12 -14.06 7.65
C VAL A 46 -21.48 -12.89 6.90
N ARG A 47 -21.51 -12.89 5.56
CA ARG A 47 -20.96 -11.78 4.76
C ARG A 47 -21.72 -10.47 5.00
N THR A 48 -23.04 -10.53 5.11
CA THR A 48 -23.88 -9.37 5.45
C THR A 48 -23.55 -8.84 6.83
N ALA A 49 -23.45 -9.69 7.86
CA ALA A 49 -23.09 -9.26 9.21
C ALA A 49 -21.67 -8.68 9.28
N VAL A 50 -20.72 -9.25 8.52
CA VAL A 50 -19.36 -8.68 8.41
C VAL A 50 -19.40 -7.32 7.71
N TRP A 51 -20.22 -7.16 6.67
CA TRP A 51 -20.40 -5.89 5.97
C TRP A 51 -21.10 -4.84 6.86
N GLU A 52 -22.11 -5.22 7.63
CA GLU A 52 -22.79 -4.33 8.58
C GLU A 52 -21.90 -3.93 9.76
N ALA A 53 -21.02 -4.84 10.22
CA ALA A 53 -20.11 -4.57 11.33
C ALA A 53 -18.84 -3.80 10.91
N CYS A 54 -18.39 -3.92 9.65
CA CYS A 54 -17.10 -3.39 9.18
C CYS A 54 -17.18 -2.46 7.96
N GLY A 55 -18.35 -2.33 7.33
CA GLY A 55 -18.60 -1.56 6.11
C GLY A 55 -19.59 -0.41 6.31
N ASP A 56 -19.66 0.14 7.52
CA ASP A 56 -20.38 1.39 7.74
C ASP A 56 -19.60 2.59 7.14
N SER A 57 -20.30 3.69 6.91
CA SER A 57 -19.69 4.91 6.36
C SER A 57 -18.57 5.46 7.26
N GLY A 58 -18.59 5.18 8.57
CA GLY A 58 -17.52 5.53 9.50
C GLY A 58 -16.22 4.78 9.23
N ALA A 59 -16.30 3.47 9.00
CA ALA A 59 -15.14 2.63 8.68
C ALA A 59 -14.51 3.03 7.35
N PHE A 60 -15.31 3.32 6.32
CA PHE A 60 -14.79 3.81 5.04
C PHE A 60 -14.17 5.20 5.15
N GLN A 61 -14.75 6.11 5.96
CA GLN A 61 -14.15 7.41 6.21
C GLN A 61 -12.78 7.27 6.88
N LEU A 62 -12.66 6.43 7.91
CA LEU A 62 -11.38 6.16 8.56
C LEU A 62 -10.36 5.55 7.57
N LEU A 63 -10.80 4.65 6.69
CA LEU A 63 -9.93 4.07 5.66
C LEU A 63 -9.41 5.13 4.68
N VAL A 64 -10.28 6.04 4.22
CA VAL A 64 -9.90 7.16 3.36
C VAL A 64 -8.86 8.05 4.07
N ASP A 65 -9.10 8.39 5.35
CA ASP A 65 -8.18 9.23 6.12
C ASP A 65 -6.80 8.57 6.30
N LEU A 66 -6.77 7.27 6.62
CA LEU A 66 -5.52 6.50 6.76
C LEU A 66 -4.75 6.40 5.45
N LEU A 67 -5.44 6.18 4.33
CA LEU A 67 -4.80 6.12 3.02
C LEU A 67 -4.26 7.49 2.58
N ASN A 68 -4.98 8.58 2.88
CA ASN A 68 -4.50 9.94 2.64
C ASN A 68 -3.28 10.29 3.49
N MET A 69 -3.30 9.92 4.77
CA MET A 69 -2.12 10.04 5.64
C MET A 69 -0.94 9.24 5.06
N LYS A 70 -1.20 8.02 4.61
CA LYS A 70 -0.16 7.17 4.02
C LYS A 70 0.42 7.79 2.74
N LEU A 71 -0.41 8.37 1.88
CA LEU A 71 0.05 9.05 0.68
C LEU A 71 0.92 10.26 1.03
N MET A 72 0.53 11.04 2.03
CA MET A 72 1.31 12.18 2.51
C MET A 72 2.70 11.75 3.01
N GLU A 73 2.77 10.71 3.85
CA GLU A 73 4.05 10.14 4.32
C GLU A 73 4.95 9.69 3.15
N LEU A 74 4.37 9.06 2.12
CA LEU A 74 5.13 8.61 0.96
C LEU A 74 5.69 9.79 0.14
N GLU A 75 4.98 10.91 0.12
CA GLU A 75 5.37 12.10 -0.64
C GLU A 75 6.31 13.03 0.13
N GLU A 76 6.29 13.04 1.46
CA GLU A 76 7.10 13.91 2.33
C GLU A 76 8.61 13.77 2.05
N ASP A 77 9.12 12.55 1.98
CA ASP A 77 10.56 12.29 1.81
C ASP A 77 11.00 12.14 0.34
N SER A 78 10.07 11.75 -0.53
CA SER A 78 10.42 11.27 -1.88
C SER A 78 9.76 12.03 -3.03
N GLY A 79 8.96 13.06 -2.73
CA GLY A 79 8.25 13.87 -3.71
C GLY A 79 7.05 13.15 -4.31
N THR A 80 6.45 13.74 -5.34
CA THR A 80 5.26 13.19 -5.99
C THR A 80 5.59 12.00 -6.90
N GLU A 81 4.56 11.25 -7.29
CA GLU A 81 4.67 10.20 -8.32
C GLU A 81 5.28 10.72 -9.64
N GLU A 82 4.98 11.96 -10.02
CA GLU A 82 5.52 12.59 -11.23
C GLU A 82 7.03 12.84 -11.12
N SER A 83 7.50 13.23 -9.94
CA SER A 83 8.94 13.37 -9.66
C SER A 83 9.67 12.04 -9.89
N ASP A 84 9.07 10.92 -9.47
CA ASP A 84 9.63 9.59 -9.69
C ASP A 84 9.65 9.20 -11.17
N ALA A 85 8.56 9.48 -11.89
CA ALA A 85 8.49 9.25 -13.34
C ALA A 85 9.57 10.04 -14.09
N GLU A 86 9.82 11.30 -13.70
CA GLU A 86 10.91 12.09 -14.26
C GLU A 86 12.28 11.49 -13.99
N LEU A 87 12.53 10.99 -12.78
CA LEU A 87 13.81 10.37 -12.41
C LEU A 87 14.07 9.10 -13.23
N LEU A 88 13.05 8.29 -13.46
CA LEU A 88 13.14 7.10 -14.32
C LEU A 88 13.39 7.49 -15.78
N LYS A 89 12.65 8.48 -16.31
CA LYS A 89 12.82 8.99 -17.68
C LYS A 89 14.22 9.57 -17.91
N LYS A 90 14.77 10.31 -16.93
CA LYS A 90 16.14 10.85 -16.97
C LYS A 90 17.22 9.76 -16.96
N ALA A 91 16.91 8.57 -16.44
CA ALA A 91 17.81 7.43 -16.45
C ALA A 91 17.73 6.61 -17.74
N ASP A 92 16.53 6.49 -18.33
CA ASP A 92 16.29 5.76 -19.58
C ASP A 92 16.87 6.48 -20.82
N ASN A 93 16.68 7.79 -20.91
CA ASN A 93 17.19 8.63 -22.01
C ASN A 93 18.73 8.72 -22.12
N ARG A 94 19.47 8.10 -21.19
CA ARG A 94 20.94 8.06 -21.22
C ARG A 94 21.49 6.76 -21.84
N GLY A 95 20.62 5.86 -22.29
CA GLY A 95 20.96 4.57 -22.90
C GLY A 95 21.14 4.56 -24.42
N THR A 96 20.85 5.65 -25.14
CA THR A 96 20.98 5.70 -26.61
C THR A 96 22.14 6.60 -27.02
N PRO A 97 23.33 6.06 -27.37
CA PRO A 97 24.37 6.85 -28.00
C PRO A 97 24.05 6.94 -29.49
N GLU A 98 23.19 7.88 -29.88
CA GLU A 98 23.23 8.36 -31.26
C GLU A 98 24.40 9.34 -31.37
N ASN A 99 25.53 8.82 -31.86
CA ASN A 99 26.59 9.51 -32.61
C ASN A 99 26.95 10.95 -32.17
N GLU A 100 28.10 11.13 -31.52
CA GLU A 100 29.28 11.74 -32.16
C GLU A 100 30.45 11.97 -31.19
N ARG A 101 31.65 11.86 -31.75
CA ARG A 101 32.95 11.91 -31.08
C ARG A 101 33.22 13.32 -30.54
N SER A 102 33.49 13.44 -29.24
CA SER A 102 34.53 14.36 -28.75
C SER A 102 35.00 13.95 -27.35
N PHE A 103 36.19 13.36 -27.32
CA PHE A 103 36.98 13.27 -26.09
C PHE A 103 37.58 14.65 -25.83
N THR A 104 37.00 15.43 -24.91
CA THR A 104 37.69 16.54 -24.26
C THR A 104 37.10 16.83 -22.88
N ASN A 105 37.91 16.51 -21.87
CA ASN A 105 38.01 17.14 -20.56
C ASN A 105 36.75 17.29 -19.68
N GLY A 106 36.61 16.32 -18.77
CA GLY A 106 36.50 16.69 -17.35
C GLY A 106 35.10 16.95 -16.79
N SER A 107 34.09 16.14 -17.11
CA SER A 107 32.99 15.78 -16.17
C SER A 107 32.05 14.74 -16.78
N LEU A 108 32.57 13.72 -17.47
CA LEU A 108 31.75 12.65 -18.07
C LEU A 108 31.47 11.55 -17.04
N HIS A 109 30.95 11.94 -15.88
CA HIS A 109 30.48 11.01 -14.86
C HIS A 109 29.03 11.35 -14.51
N SER A 110 28.17 11.55 -15.52
CA SER A 110 26.72 11.46 -15.30
C SER A 110 26.39 9.98 -15.11
N LEU A 111 26.64 9.48 -13.89
CA LEU A 111 26.44 8.09 -13.50
C LEU A 111 25.09 7.62 -14.02
N SER A 112 25.11 6.57 -14.85
CA SER A 112 23.94 5.71 -15.01
C SER A 112 23.47 5.32 -13.60
N MET A 113 22.17 5.44 -13.38
CA MET A 113 21.61 5.13 -12.07
C MET A 113 21.88 3.66 -11.75
N SER A 114 22.35 3.37 -10.53
CA SER A 114 22.54 1.98 -10.11
C SER A 114 21.21 1.22 -10.13
N ARG A 115 21.25 -0.08 -10.40
CA ARG A 115 20.04 -0.91 -10.47
C ARG A 115 19.22 -0.89 -9.18
N ASN A 116 19.88 -0.83 -8.03
CA ASN A 116 19.21 -0.70 -6.73
C ASN A 116 18.49 0.64 -6.61
N LYS A 117 19.13 1.73 -7.03
CA LYS A 117 18.48 3.05 -7.02
C LYS A 117 17.29 3.08 -7.97
N TRP A 118 17.41 2.52 -9.18
CA TRP A 118 16.28 2.38 -10.11
C TRP A 118 15.14 1.58 -9.49
N GLY A 119 15.43 0.41 -8.92
CA GLY A 119 14.44 -0.44 -8.26
C GLY A 119 13.72 0.26 -7.10
N SER A 120 14.44 1.04 -6.29
CA SER A 120 13.84 1.83 -5.21
C SER A 120 12.89 2.91 -5.71
N ILE A 121 13.20 3.56 -6.83
CA ILE A 121 12.32 4.57 -7.45
C ILE A 121 11.05 3.93 -8.00
N VAL A 122 11.18 2.80 -8.71
CA VAL A 122 10.02 2.05 -9.22
C VAL A 122 9.12 1.57 -8.08
N TYR A 123 9.71 1.02 -7.02
CA TYR A 123 8.96 0.52 -5.87
C TYR A 123 8.13 1.62 -5.20
N ARG A 124 8.75 2.76 -4.88
CA ARG A 124 8.02 3.87 -4.23
C ARG A 124 6.98 4.52 -5.15
N GLN A 125 7.27 4.62 -6.45
CA GLN A 125 6.29 5.13 -7.43
C GLN A 125 5.04 4.23 -7.43
N GLY A 126 5.24 2.91 -7.48
CA GLY A 126 4.16 1.94 -7.40
C GLY A 126 3.37 2.02 -6.11
N GLN A 127 4.02 2.24 -4.95
CA GLN A 127 3.32 2.47 -3.69
C GLN A 127 2.40 3.69 -3.73
N LYS A 128 2.87 4.82 -4.30
CA LYS A 128 2.06 6.04 -4.43
C LYS A 128 0.88 5.82 -5.38
N GLU A 129 1.13 5.21 -6.52
CA GLU A 129 0.09 4.91 -7.52
C GLU A 129 -0.99 3.99 -6.93
N LEU A 130 -0.59 2.90 -6.26
CA LEU A 130 -1.51 1.97 -5.62
C LEU A 130 -2.32 2.66 -4.51
N THR A 131 -1.66 3.45 -3.66
CA THR A 131 -2.34 4.18 -2.58
C THR A 131 -3.38 5.14 -3.16
N ARG A 132 -3.05 5.88 -4.22
CA ARG A 132 -4.01 6.77 -4.92
C ARG A 132 -5.19 6.01 -5.51
N ARG A 133 -4.97 4.81 -6.06
CA ARG A 133 -6.06 3.95 -6.58
C ARG A 133 -6.95 3.45 -5.45
N PHE A 134 -6.37 3.02 -4.32
CA PHE A 134 -7.13 2.60 -3.15
C PHE A 134 -7.95 3.73 -2.53
N ILE A 135 -7.41 4.96 -2.48
CA ILE A 135 -8.17 6.14 -2.01
C ILE A 135 -9.45 6.30 -2.85
N LYS A 136 -9.34 6.28 -4.19
CA LYS A 136 -10.49 6.43 -5.08
C LYS A 136 -11.55 5.34 -4.85
N GLU A 137 -11.11 4.10 -4.67
CA GLU A 137 -12.01 2.97 -4.41
C GLU A 137 -12.70 3.12 -3.04
N ALA A 138 -11.93 3.51 -2.01
CA ALA A 138 -12.47 3.74 -0.66
C ALA A 138 -13.45 4.91 -0.63
N GLU A 139 -13.18 5.99 -1.37
CA GLU A 139 -14.11 7.11 -1.54
C GLU A 139 -15.40 6.66 -2.24
N GLN A 140 -15.30 5.83 -3.28
CA GLN A 140 -16.49 5.28 -3.96
C GLN A 140 -17.31 4.38 -3.03
N ALA A 141 -16.66 3.49 -2.28
CA ALA A 141 -17.32 2.65 -1.28
C ALA A 141 -17.99 3.49 -0.19
N LEU A 142 -17.34 4.56 0.27
CA LEU A 142 -17.91 5.52 1.21
C LEU A 142 -19.18 6.19 0.65
N GLN A 143 -19.15 6.64 -0.61
CA GLN A 143 -20.33 7.25 -1.24
C GLN A 143 -21.49 6.26 -1.35
N LEU A 144 -21.22 5.00 -1.69
CA LEU A 144 -22.24 3.95 -1.71
C LEU A 144 -22.84 3.73 -0.32
N ALA A 145 -22.00 3.57 0.70
CA ALA A 145 -22.44 3.39 2.09
C ALA A 145 -23.27 4.58 2.60
N LEU A 146 -22.91 5.82 2.24
CA LEU A 146 -23.69 7.02 2.57
C LEU A 146 -25.02 7.09 1.82
N SER A 147 -25.08 6.57 0.60
CA SER A 147 -26.30 6.56 -0.23
C SER A 147 -27.30 5.47 0.16
N GLU A 148 -26.82 4.35 0.69
CA GLU A 148 -27.64 3.22 1.16
C GLU A 148 -28.20 3.43 2.59
N GLY A 149 -27.59 4.33 3.36
CA GLY A 149 -28.01 4.68 4.73
C GLY A 149 -29.13 5.73 4.83
N ASN A 150 -29.75 6.13 3.71
CA ASN A 150 -30.88 7.06 3.61
C ASN A 150 -32.13 6.36 3.05
#